data_AF-A0A948F0K8-F1
#
_entry.id   AF-A0A948F0K8-F1
#
_cell.length_a   1.000
_cell.length_b   1.000
_cell.length_c   1.000
_cell.angle_alpha   90.00
_cell.angle_beta   90.00
_cell.angle_gamma   90.00
#
_symmetry.space_group_name_H-M   'P 1'
#
loop_
_entity.id
_entity.type
_entity.pdbx_description
1 polymer ?
#
loop_
_entity_poly.entity_id
_entity_poly.type
_entity_poly.pdbx_seq_one_letter_code
_entity_poly.pdbx_strand_id
1 'polypeptide(L)'
;LGRWAPVLVLAALLLVLDVISARAPHTLDLTRNKRYSLAPQTVRVLDALDVDVRITAFYQRLDPSRKAAEVMLSSFSDRTDRISYEVVNPDVELSRVQEMGVTTARAVVVEGAGRRRELLDPDESTLINAVFRVMVGHQPIVYHLQGHGEHRLDDEERNGFAALDGVLRRQGYILYPLLLSDAPEVPADAQIVVIAAPQIEFAAQELAALHAFLARGGAVLALLDPGTPVSVSDWVSRYNVVPGDDFLVTSSRANASLRVDQRVMVVMDYPQHEITRGLPGMATFFPFAQSLRPRAEALVGVEAHTILRSDERSWAESDLSQVAGGKISFDEETDTRGPLPFGVALEVHRDEYFDELKLDALGLDSDDIFRQNEMLATLRRIREQGEVQLPPSVFSSENTSRLVVIGDSDFAVNANLNLYGNRDLLLNVLGWLAREQVLIAPRARETFSEPLVLSNEDRDLLGWSCAVAWPLLAGVIAVMVVVRRRRFH
;
A
#
# COMPACT_ATOMS: atom_id res chain seq x y z
N LEU A 1 58.57 -34.56 -8.65
CA LEU A 1 57.64 -33.52 -8.14
C LEU A 1 56.51 -33.13 -9.13
N GLY A 2 56.70 -33.19 -10.45
CA GLY A 2 55.70 -32.72 -11.44
C GLY A 2 54.38 -33.49 -11.61
N ARG A 3 54.19 -34.66 -10.99
CA ARG A 3 52.90 -35.39 -11.07
C ARG A 3 51.83 -34.81 -10.14
N TRP A 4 52.23 -34.25 -9.00
CA TRP A 4 51.34 -33.76 -7.95
C TRP A 4 51.11 -32.24 -7.98
N ALA A 5 51.92 -31.50 -8.74
CA ALA A 5 51.82 -30.04 -8.88
C ALA A 5 50.39 -29.53 -9.20
N PRO A 6 49.62 -30.08 -10.16
CA PRO A 6 48.27 -29.57 -10.43
C PRO A 6 47.26 -29.91 -9.32
N VAL A 7 47.46 -31.04 -8.61
CA VAL A 7 46.63 -31.42 -7.46
C VAL A 7 46.90 -30.47 -6.29
N LEU A 8 48.17 -30.12 -6.08
CA LEU A 8 48.57 -29.15 -5.06
C LEU A 8 48.10 -27.73 -5.38
N VAL A 9 48.10 -27.32 -6.65
CA VAL A 9 47.55 -26.02 -7.07
C VAL A 9 46.04 -25.98 -6.86
N LEU A 10 45.30 -27.04 -7.21
CA LEU A 10 43.86 -27.10 -6.96
C LEU A 10 43.55 -27.12 -5.47
N ALA A 11 44.29 -27.89 -4.68
CA ALA A 11 44.12 -27.92 -3.22
C ALA A 11 44.46 -26.57 -2.57
N ALA A 12 45.50 -25.88 -3.04
CA ALA A 12 45.84 -24.54 -2.58
C ALA A 12 44.76 -23.52 -2.97
N LEU A 13 44.17 -23.64 -4.17
CA LEU A 13 43.11 -22.74 -4.62
C LEU A 13 41.81 -22.95 -3.81
N LEU A 14 41.47 -24.20 -3.51
CA LEU A 14 40.35 -24.54 -2.62
C LEU A 14 40.58 -24.06 -1.19
N LEU A 15 41.81 -24.16 -0.69
CA LEU A 15 42.16 -23.72 0.67
C LEU A 15 42.17 -22.18 0.77
N VAL A 16 42.59 -21.47 -0.28
CA VAL A 16 42.44 -20.01 -0.36
C VAL A 16 40.97 -19.61 -0.42
N LEU A 17 40.16 -20.34 -1.20
CA LEU A 17 38.70 -20.12 -1.23
C LEU A 17 38.06 -20.35 0.14
N ASP A 18 38.46 -21.41 0.84
CA ASP A 18 37.97 -21.75 2.18
C ASP A 18 38.36 -20.68 3.22
N VAL A 19 39.59 -20.19 3.18
CA VAL A 19 40.06 -19.11 4.08
C VAL A 19 39.39 -17.77 3.77
N ILE A 20 39.15 -17.44 2.49
CA ILE A 20 38.40 -16.24 2.11
C ILE A 20 36.93 -16.37 2.55
N SER A 21 36.32 -17.53 2.34
CA SER A 21 34.96 -17.86 2.80
C SER A 21 34.84 -17.74 4.33
N ALA A 22 35.84 -18.19 5.07
CA ALA A 22 35.85 -18.13 6.53
C ALA A 22 36.17 -16.75 7.12
N ARG A 23 36.78 -15.83 6.35
CA ARG A 23 37.22 -14.50 6.85
C ARG A 23 36.45 -13.30 6.28
N ALA A 24 35.66 -13.48 5.23
CA ALA A 24 34.80 -12.44 4.69
C ALA A 24 33.33 -12.75 5.02
N PRO A 25 32.75 -12.19 6.10
CA PRO A 25 31.34 -12.38 6.45
C PRO A 25 30.39 -11.59 5.51
N HIS A 26 30.80 -11.35 4.26
CA HIS A 26 29.91 -10.78 3.26
C HIS A 26 29.03 -11.91 2.72
N THR A 27 27.87 -12.09 3.35
CA THR A 27 26.77 -12.87 2.78
C THR A 27 26.23 -12.11 1.57
N LEU A 28 26.89 -12.29 0.42
CA LEU A 28 26.30 -11.95 -0.86
C LEU A 28 25.12 -12.89 -1.08
N ASP A 29 23.91 -12.40 -0.82
CA ASP A 29 22.67 -13.13 -1.07
C ASP A 29 22.47 -13.25 -2.58
N LEU A 30 23.06 -14.30 -3.16
CA LEU A 30 22.95 -14.66 -4.58
C LEU A 30 21.63 -15.40 -4.86
N THR A 31 20.65 -15.38 -3.95
CA THR A 31 19.31 -15.90 -4.23
C THR A 31 18.51 -14.84 -5.01
N ARG A 32 17.80 -15.28 -6.06
CA ARG A 32 17.03 -14.41 -6.96
C ARG A 32 15.97 -13.54 -6.24
N ASN A 33 15.63 -13.89 -4.99
CA ASN A 33 14.57 -13.25 -4.20
C ASN A 33 15.08 -12.46 -2.99
N LYS A 34 16.41 -12.25 -2.80
CA LYS A 34 16.95 -11.52 -1.64
C LYS A 34 16.37 -12.01 -0.30
N ARG A 35 16.35 -13.33 -0.11
CA ARG A 35 15.61 -14.01 0.98
C ARG A 35 16.08 -13.62 2.39
N TYR A 36 17.22 -12.97 2.53
CA TYR A 36 17.84 -12.61 3.81
C TYR A 36 18.08 -11.11 3.98
N SER A 37 17.56 -10.24 3.10
CA SER A 37 17.66 -8.79 3.28
C SER A 37 16.31 -8.17 3.59
N LEU A 38 16.27 -7.30 4.60
CA LEU A 38 15.08 -6.53 4.95
C LEU A 38 14.52 -5.76 3.77
N ALA A 39 13.19 -5.66 3.70
CA ALA A 39 12.53 -4.85 2.71
C ALA A 39 12.92 -3.36 2.89
N PRO A 40 12.99 -2.56 1.81
CA PRO A 40 13.32 -1.13 1.90
C PRO A 40 12.40 -0.32 2.81
N GLN A 41 11.13 -0.73 2.95
CA GLN A 41 10.20 -0.13 3.93
C GLN A 41 10.63 -0.41 5.37
N THR A 42 11.05 -1.63 5.65
CA THR A 42 11.45 -2.08 6.99
C THR A 42 12.65 -1.29 7.45
N VAL A 43 13.64 -1.18 6.57
CA VAL A 43 14.81 -0.35 6.78
C VAL A 43 14.44 1.09 7.14
N ARG A 44 13.50 1.72 6.42
CA ARG A 44 13.09 3.11 6.70
C ARG A 44 12.40 3.27 8.05
N VAL A 45 11.53 2.35 8.44
CA VAL A 45 10.90 2.36 9.77
C VAL A 45 11.97 2.21 10.86
N LEU A 46 12.92 1.28 10.68
CA LEU A 46 13.98 1.02 11.63
C LEU A 46 14.98 2.20 11.75
N ASP A 47 15.30 2.86 10.65
CA ASP A 47 16.18 4.03 10.62
C ASP A 47 15.51 5.26 11.26
N ALA A 48 14.18 5.38 11.19
CA ALA A 48 13.40 6.45 11.77
C ALA A 48 13.00 6.19 13.25
N LEU A 49 13.34 5.03 13.80
CA LEU A 49 12.93 4.61 15.14
C LEU A 49 13.63 5.45 16.21
N ASP A 50 12.84 6.20 16.98
CA ASP A 50 13.30 7.12 18.03
C ASP A 50 13.05 6.61 19.47
N VAL A 51 12.31 5.50 19.62
CA VAL A 51 12.00 4.86 20.90
C VAL A 51 12.63 3.47 20.99
N ASP A 52 12.98 3.06 22.21
CA ASP A 52 13.46 1.69 22.46
C ASP A 52 12.29 0.71 22.38
N VAL A 53 12.47 -0.35 21.59
CA VAL A 53 11.48 -1.41 21.35
C VAL A 53 12.05 -2.76 21.79
N ARG A 54 11.27 -3.49 22.58
CA ARG A 54 11.57 -4.86 23.02
C ARG A 54 10.61 -5.83 22.33
N ILE A 55 11.16 -6.89 21.75
CA ILE A 55 10.40 -7.94 21.08
C ILE A 55 10.61 -9.28 21.80
N THR A 56 9.56 -9.84 22.39
CA THR A 56 9.59 -11.14 23.07
C THR A 56 8.84 -12.17 22.22
N ALA A 57 9.54 -13.17 21.69
CA ALA A 57 8.99 -14.19 20.82
C ALA A 57 8.84 -15.53 21.55
N PHE A 58 7.63 -16.07 21.61
CA PHE A 58 7.29 -17.30 22.32
C PHE A 58 7.23 -18.48 21.35
N TYR A 59 8.33 -19.22 21.24
CA TYR A 59 8.44 -20.38 20.35
C TYR A 59 8.94 -21.62 21.07
N GLN A 60 8.25 -22.74 20.88
CA GLN A 60 8.69 -24.04 21.37
C GLN A 60 10.02 -24.45 20.74
N ARG A 61 10.79 -25.28 21.44
CA ARG A 61 12.14 -25.68 20.99
C ARG A 61 12.16 -26.42 19.65
N LEU A 62 11.13 -27.21 19.38
CA LEU A 62 11.02 -28.04 18.17
C LEU A 62 10.19 -27.38 17.06
N ASP A 63 9.74 -26.14 17.26
CA ASP A 63 8.91 -25.45 16.28
C ASP A 63 9.75 -25.08 15.03
N PRO A 64 9.36 -25.52 13.82
CA PRO A 64 10.07 -25.17 12.58
C PRO A 64 10.16 -23.66 12.32
N SER A 65 9.16 -22.88 12.75
CA SER A 65 9.10 -21.42 12.56
C SER A 65 10.06 -20.67 13.48
N ARG A 66 10.52 -21.27 14.58
CA ARG A 66 11.43 -20.63 15.55
C ARG A 66 12.67 -20.04 14.89
N LYS A 67 13.34 -20.85 14.05
CA LYS A 67 14.58 -20.43 13.40
C LYS A 67 14.34 -19.29 12.40
N ALA A 68 13.21 -19.32 11.69
CA ALA A 68 12.85 -18.26 10.76
C ALA A 68 12.56 -16.95 11.50
N ALA A 69 11.80 -17.01 12.61
CA ALA A 69 11.54 -15.87 13.47
C ALA A 69 12.83 -15.30 14.08
N GLU A 70 13.72 -16.15 14.58
CA GLU A 70 15.01 -15.73 15.17
C GLU A 70 15.90 -14.99 14.16
N VAL A 71 15.99 -15.49 12.92
CA VAL A 71 16.73 -14.83 11.83
C VAL A 71 16.11 -13.47 11.46
N MET A 72 14.78 -13.38 11.44
CA MET A 72 14.07 -12.13 11.17
C MET A 72 14.31 -11.10 12.29
N LEU A 73 14.19 -11.52 13.55
CA LEU A 73 14.41 -10.69 14.73
C LEU A 73 15.86 -10.20 14.82
N SER A 74 16.83 -11.07 14.56
CA SER A 74 18.24 -10.68 14.54
C SER A 74 18.51 -9.65 13.43
N SER A 75 17.89 -9.81 12.26
CA SER A 75 18.02 -8.83 11.17
C SER A 75 17.49 -7.45 11.55
N PHE A 76 16.45 -7.37 12.41
CA PHE A 76 15.92 -6.10 12.92
C PHE A 76 16.87 -5.45 13.93
N SER A 77 17.39 -6.22 14.90
CA SER A 77 18.33 -5.68 15.90
C SER A 77 19.69 -5.32 15.30
N ASP A 78 20.15 -6.02 14.27
CA ASP A 78 21.42 -5.72 13.59
C ASP A 78 21.38 -4.37 12.87
N ARG A 79 20.17 -3.85 12.56
CA ARG A 79 19.98 -2.58 11.87
C ARG A 79 19.97 -1.38 12.81
N THR A 80 19.50 -1.55 14.04
CA THR A 80 19.34 -0.44 14.99
C THR A 80 19.53 -0.92 16.43
N ASP A 81 20.30 -0.17 17.21
CA ASP A 81 20.52 -0.42 18.64
C ASP A 81 19.26 -0.18 19.49
N ARG A 82 18.20 0.38 18.88
CA ARG A 82 16.90 0.65 19.53
C ARG A 82 16.01 -0.59 19.63
N ILE A 83 16.34 -1.68 18.94
CA ILE A 83 15.58 -2.93 19.01
C ILE A 83 16.35 -3.97 19.82
N SER A 84 15.69 -4.51 20.84
CA SER A 84 16.13 -5.70 21.57
C SER A 84 15.14 -6.83 21.36
N TYR A 85 15.61 -8.06 21.29
CA TYR A 85 14.73 -9.22 21.18
C TYR A 85 15.16 -10.36 22.12
N GLU A 86 14.17 -11.17 22.54
CA GLU A 86 14.38 -12.40 23.28
C GLU A 86 13.46 -13.51 22.73
N VAL A 87 13.95 -14.75 22.70
CA VAL A 87 13.16 -15.92 22.29
C VAL A 87 12.93 -16.80 23.52
N VAL A 88 11.69 -16.82 24.00
CA VAL A 88 11.26 -17.53 25.20
C VAL A 88 10.66 -18.87 24.82
N ASN A 89 11.01 -19.93 25.55
CA ASN A 89 10.36 -21.23 25.37
C ASN A 89 9.14 -21.34 26.31
N PRO A 90 7.90 -21.30 25.78
CA PRO A 90 6.70 -21.29 26.63
C PRO A 90 6.54 -22.57 27.47
N ASP A 91 7.10 -23.70 27.03
CA ASP A 91 6.99 -24.97 27.75
C ASP A 91 7.90 -25.04 28.99
N VAL A 92 8.96 -24.21 29.01
CA VAL A 92 9.96 -24.18 30.08
C VAL A 92 9.76 -22.96 30.98
N GLU A 93 9.41 -21.82 30.39
CA GLU A 93 9.36 -20.52 31.06
C GLU A 93 7.90 -20.09 31.32
N LEU A 94 7.13 -20.97 31.98
CA LEU A 94 5.70 -20.76 32.25
C LEU A 94 5.40 -19.47 33.04
N SER A 95 6.31 -19.06 33.93
CA SER A 95 6.18 -17.79 34.66
C SER A 95 6.18 -16.59 33.73
N ARG A 96 7.00 -16.60 32.67
CA ARG A 96 7.09 -15.52 31.69
C ARG A 96 5.84 -15.42 30.82
N VAL A 97 5.28 -16.57 30.46
CA VAL A 97 4.00 -16.66 29.73
C VAL A 97 2.87 -16.08 30.58
N GLN A 98 2.81 -16.41 31.87
CA GLN A 98 1.80 -15.90 32.79
C GLN A 98 1.96 -14.39 33.07
N GLU A 99 3.18 -13.92 33.29
CA GLU A 99 3.48 -12.49 33.50
C GLU A 99 3.04 -11.65 32.30
N MET A 100 3.32 -12.15 31.09
CA MET A 100 3.01 -11.44 29.85
C MET A 100 1.58 -11.67 29.34
N GLY A 101 0.80 -12.52 30.02
CA GLY A 101 -0.59 -12.83 29.65
C GLY A 101 -0.75 -13.48 28.28
N VAL A 102 0.28 -14.18 27.79
CA VAL A 102 0.29 -14.76 26.45
C VAL A 102 -0.48 -16.08 26.47
N THR A 103 -1.57 -16.15 25.71
CA THR A 103 -2.41 -17.36 25.60
C THR A 103 -2.16 -18.17 24.34
N THR A 104 -1.41 -17.60 23.39
CA THR A 104 -1.32 -18.12 22.02
C THR A 104 0.06 -18.74 21.76
N ALA A 105 0.10 -19.91 21.13
CA ALA A 105 1.35 -20.48 20.64
C ALA A 105 1.93 -19.62 19.51
N ARG A 106 3.26 -19.50 19.41
CA ARG A 106 3.96 -18.64 18.43
C ARG A 106 3.61 -17.15 18.54
N ALA A 107 3.28 -16.70 19.75
CA ALA A 107 3.04 -15.30 19.98
C ALA A 107 4.34 -14.51 19.92
N VAL A 108 4.28 -13.32 19.33
CA VAL A 108 5.37 -12.33 19.36
C VAL A 108 4.80 -11.06 19.97
N VAL A 109 5.38 -10.64 21.08
CA VAL A 109 4.97 -9.44 21.80
C VAL A 109 5.95 -8.32 21.50
N VAL A 110 5.46 -7.19 21.02
CA VAL A 110 6.22 -5.97 20.72
C VAL A 110 5.86 -4.91 21.74
N GLU A 111 6.86 -4.41 22.47
CA GLU A 111 6.70 -3.41 23.53
C GLU A 111 7.60 -2.20 23.29
N GLY A 112 7.11 -1.00 23.56
CA GLY A 112 7.87 0.24 23.38
C GLY A 112 7.03 1.46 23.71
N ALA A 113 7.67 2.53 24.20
CA ALA A 113 6.98 3.78 24.60
C ALA A 113 5.73 3.57 25.51
N GLY A 114 5.76 2.56 26.39
CA GLY A 114 4.64 2.21 27.29
C GLY A 114 3.46 1.47 26.63
N ARG A 115 3.61 1.05 25.37
CA ARG A 115 2.59 0.36 24.57
C ARG A 115 3.02 -1.08 24.32
N ARG A 116 2.04 -1.98 24.16
CA ARG A 116 2.23 -3.41 23.92
C ARG A 116 1.32 -3.89 22.79
N ARG A 117 1.85 -4.70 21.88
CA ARG A 117 1.12 -5.41 20.81
C ARG A 117 1.47 -6.89 20.85
N GLU A 118 0.47 -7.75 20.75
CA GLU A 118 0.64 -9.19 20.61
C GLU A 118 0.28 -9.60 19.19
N LEU A 119 1.18 -10.35 18.55
CA LEU A 119 1.05 -10.87 17.19
C LEU A 119 1.08 -12.38 17.22
N LEU A 120 0.39 -13.02 16.27
CA LEU A 120 0.42 -14.46 16.08
C LEU A 120 1.25 -14.80 14.85
N ASP A 121 2.37 -15.50 15.05
CA ASP A 121 3.28 -15.99 13.98
C ASP A 121 3.53 -14.95 12.87
N PRO A 122 3.99 -13.72 13.22
CA PRO A 122 4.05 -12.61 12.27
C PRO A 122 5.12 -12.83 11.21
N ASP A 123 4.84 -12.36 9.99
CA ASP A 123 5.85 -12.13 8.96
C ASP A 123 6.55 -10.77 9.15
N GLU A 124 7.52 -10.45 8.28
CA GLU A 124 8.29 -9.20 8.35
C GLU A 124 7.38 -7.96 8.32
N SER A 125 6.39 -7.96 7.42
CA SER A 125 5.46 -6.85 7.23
C SER A 125 4.59 -6.63 8.48
N THR A 126 4.09 -7.71 9.08
CA THR A 126 3.27 -7.65 10.28
C THR A 126 4.09 -7.18 11.49
N LEU A 127 5.32 -7.68 11.62
CA LEU A 127 6.21 -7.31 12.72
C LEU A 127 6.62 -5.84 12.64
N ILE A 128 7.06 -5.36 11.48
CA ILE A 128 7.49 -3.96 11.35
C ILE A 128 6.32 -2.99 11.55
N ASN A 129 5.12 -3.35 11.09
CA ASN A 129 3.93 -2.57 11.36
C ASN A 129 3.65 -2.48 12.86
N ALA A 130 3.80 -3.56 13.61
CA ALA A 130 3.63 -3.52 15.06
C ALA A 130 4.67 -2.61 15.73
N VAL A 131 5.94 -2.67 15.30
CA VAL A 131 7.00 -1.76 15.76
C VAL A 131 6.62 -0.31 15.49
N PHE A 132 6.19 0.00 14.26
CA PHE A 132 5.73 1.35 13.88
C PHE A 132 4.55 1.82 14.74
N ARG A 133 3.54 0.96 14.96
CA ARG A 133 2.36 1.29 15.78
C ARG A 133 2.70 1.54 17.24
N VAL A 134 3.65 0.78 17.78
CA VAL A 134 4.18 0.95 19.14
C VAL A 134 5.01 2.22 19.26
N MET A 135 5.68 2.68 18.19
CA MET A 135 6.39 3.97 18.14
C MET A 135 5.44 5.17 18.04
N VAL A 136 4.54 5.16 17.06
CA VAL A 136 3.65 6.29 16.74
C VAL A 136 2.54 6.49 17.77
N GLY A 137 2.03 5.41 18.35
CA GLY A 137 1.09 5.49 19.47
C GLY A 137 -0.35 5.84 19.14
N HIS A 138 -0.67 6.10 17.88
CA HIS A 138 -2.03 6.19 17.39
C HIS A 138 -2.29 5.12 16.34
N GLN A 139 -3.52 4.61 16.32
CA GLN A 139 -4.06 3.79 15.25
C GLN A 139 -5.01 4.69 14.45
N PRO A 140 -4.79 4.88 13.14
CA PRO A 140 -5.70 5.70 12.37
C PRO A 140 -7.09 5.08 12.32
N ILE A 141 -8.10 5.91 12.56
CA ILE A 141 -9.51 5.51 12.52
C ILE A 141 -10.10 5.91 11.17
N VAL A 142 -10.58 4.89 10.47
CA VAL A 142 -11.19 4.99 9.14
C VAL A 142 -12.68 4.76 9.29
N TYR A 143 -13.46 5.74 8.87
CA TYR A 143 -14.91 5.63 8.77
C TYR A 143 -15.30 5.33 7.33
N HIS A 144 -15.96 4.20 7.10
CA HIS A 144 -16.44 3.80 5.80
C HIS A 144 -17.91 4.20 5.66
N LEU A 145 -18.20 5.09 4.71
CA LEU A 145 -19.55 5.58 4.48
C LEU A 145 -20.48 4.45 4.01
N GLN A 146 -21.73 4.51 4.46
CA GLN A 146 -22.81 3.62 4.08
C GLN A 146 -24.13 4.40 4.01
N GLY A 147 -25.03 3.93 3.15
CA GLY A 147 -26.39 4.44 3.04
C GLY A 147 -26.76 4.89 1.63
N HIS A 148 -25.78 5.03 0.74
CA HIS A 148 -25.94 5.53 -0.62
C HIS A 148 -25.58 4.48 -1.68
N GLY A 149 -25.51 3.20 -1.32
CA GLY A 149 -25.20 2.09 -2.23
C GLY A 149 -23.72 1.72 -2.31
N GLU A 150 -22.92 2.20 -1.36
CA GLU A 150 -21.48 1.93 -1.31
C GLU A 150 -21.15 0.46 -1.07
N HIS A 151 -19.96 0.05 -1.51
CA HIS A 151 -19.40 -1.28 -1.21
C HIS A 151 -19.31 -1.51 0.29
N ARG A 152 -19.79 -2.64 0.79
CA ARG A 152 -19.78 -2.92 2.23
C ARG A 152 -18.50 -3.63 2.67
N LEU A 153 -17.95 -3.20 3.80
CA LEU A 153 -16.76 -3.80 4.42
C LEU A 153 -16.96 -5.25 4.88
N ASP A 154 -18.20 -5.67 5.14
CA ASP A 154 -18.54 -7.04 5.56
C ASP A 154 -18.97 -7.94 4.40
N ASP A 155 -18.94 -7.43 3.17
CA ASP A 155 -19.32 -8.19 1.98
C ASP A 155 -18.16 -9.05 1.45
N GLU A 156 -18.32 -10.36 1.58
CA GLU A 156 -17.38 -11.38 1.11
C GLU A 156 -17.58 -11.76 -0.36
N GLU A 157 -18.63 -11.25 -1.03
CA GLU A 157 -18.86 -11.52 -2.44
C GLU A 157 -17.76 -10.95 -3.32
N ARG A 158 -17.73 -11.37 -4.59
CA ARG A 158 -16.69 -11.01 -5.54
C ARG A 158 -16.45 -9.49 -5.65
N ASN A 159 -17.52 -8.71 -5.57
CA ASN A 159 -17.49 -7.25 -5.67
C ASN A 159 -17.54 -6.55 -4.29
N GLY A 160 -17.53 -7.30 -3.19
CA GLY A 160 -17.53 -6.74 -1.83
C GLY A 160 -16.15 -6.26 -1.37
N PHE A 161 -16.09 -5.69 -0.16
CA PHE A 161 -14.89 -5.07 0.43
C PHE A 161 -14.34 -5.82 1.67
N ALA A 162 -14.74 -7.06 1.96
CA ALA A 162 -14.20 -7.83 3.08
C ALA A 162 -12.67 -8.00 3.06
N ALA A 163 -12.07 -8.18 1.89
CA ALA A 163 -10.62 -8.27 1.73
C ALA A 163 -9.93 -6.94 2.06
N LEU A 164 -10.57 -5.81 1.72
CA LEU A 164 -10.12 -4.47 2.09
C LEU A 164 -10.10 -4.33 3.61
N ASP A 165 -11.20 -4.63 4.30
CA ASP A 165 -11.29 -4.59 5.76
C ASP A 165 -10.15 -5.40 6.41
N GLY A 166 -9.97 -6.65 5.97
CA GLY A 166 -8.91 -7.51 6.46
C GLY A 166 -7.50 -6.96 6.22
N VAL A 167 -7.24 -6.38 5.05
CA VAL A 167 -5.94 -5.75 4.73
C VAL A 167 -5.68 -4.55 5.65
N LEU A 168 -6.65 -3.66 5.84
CA LEU A 168 -6.48 -2.46 6.66
C LEU A 168 -6.34 -2.76 8.15
N ARG A 169 -7.13 -3.71 8.68
CA ARG A 169 -6.97 -4.16 10.07
C ARG A 169 -5.59 -4.77 10.32
N ARG A 170 -5.04 -5.54 9.36
CA ARG A 170 -3.66 -6.06 9.44
C ARG A 170 -2.60 -4.95 9.43
N GLN A 171 -2.87 -3.82 8.77
CA GLN A 171 -2.00 -2.63 8.84
C GLN A 171 -2.21 -1.81 10.13
N GLY A 172 -3.12 -2.23 11.01
CA GLY A 172 -3.39 -1.60 12.30
C GLY A 172 -4.32 -0.39 12.24
N TYR A 173 -5.12 -0.25 11.17
CA TYR A 173 -6.23 0.69 11.10
C TYR A 173 -7.44 0.15 11.87
N ILE A 174 -8.23 1.05 12.43
CA ILE A 174 -9.52 0.74 13.05
C ILE A 174 -10.62 1.22 12.08
N LEU A 175 -11.54 0.33 11.72
CA LEU A 175 -12.60 0.62 10.75
C LEU A 175 -13.95 0.63 11.44
N TYR A 176 -14.73 1.69 11.19
CA TYR A 176 -16.11 1.84 11.62
C TYR A 176 -17.02 2.18 10.42
N PRO A 177 -18.28 1.71 10.39
CA PRO A 177 -19.25 2.23 9.44
C PRO A 177 -19.65 3.67 9.80
N LEU A 178 -20.03 4.47 8.80
CA LEU A 178 -20.53 5.83 8.95
C LEU A 178 -21.84 5.98 8.18
N LEU A 179 -22.91 6.38 8.85
CA LEU A 179 -24.20 6.67 8.24
C LEU A 179 -24.54 8.14 8.48
N LEU A 180 -24.36 8.98 7.47
CA LEU A 180 -24.63 10.43 7.58
C LEU A 180 -26.14 10.76 7.51
N SER A 181 -26.94 9.82 7.02
CA SER A 181 -28.39 9.94 6.92
C SER A 181 -29.08 9.87 8.30
N ASP A 182 -28.49 9.14 9.25
CA ASP A 182 -28.96 9.07 10.64
C ASP A 182 -28.49 10.28 11.45
N ALA A 183 -27.21 10.62 11.32
CA ALA A 183 -26.58 11.76 11.98
C ALA A 183 -25.60 12.43 10.99
N PRO A 184 -25.92 13.64 10.47
CA PRO A 184 -25.11 14.33 9.48
C PRO A 184 -23.89 14.99 10.12
N GLU A 185 -23.09 14.20 10.82
CA GLU A 185 -21.86 14.61 11.48
C GLU A 185 -20.85 13.47 11.38
N VAL A 186 -19.66 13.78 10.87
CA VAL A 186 -18.53 12.84 10.92
C VAL A 186 -17.96 12.86 12.34
N PRO A 187 -17.75 11.71 13.01
CA PRO A 187 -17.19 11.66 14.36
C PRO A 187 -15.86 12.41 14.54
N ALA A 188 -15.62 12.93 15.75
CA ALA A 188 -14.44 13.74 16.05
C ALA A 188 -13.13 12.94 16.04
N ASP A 189 -13.20 11.64 16.27
CA ASP A 189 -12.06 10.71 16.25
C ASP A 189 -11.74 10.19 14.83
N ALA A 190 -12.60 10.48 13.85
CA ALA A 190 -12.38 10.12 12.46
C ALA A 190 -11.13 10.81 11.92
N GLN A 191 -10.27 10.01 11.28
CA GLN A 191 -9.09 10.50 10.57
C GLN A 191 -9.30 10.42 9.06
N ILE A 192 -9.83 9.29 8.59
CA ILE A 192 -10.12 9.08 7.18
C ILE A 192 -11.60 8.75 7.02
N VAL A 193 -12.27 9.36 6.04
CA VAL A 193 -13.57 8.90 5.55
C VAL A 193 -13.38 8.26 4.18
N VAL A 194 -13.90 7.06 3.99
CA VAL A 194 -13.92 6.35 2.70
C VAL A 194 -15.33 6.40 2.12
N ILE A 195 -15.43 6.89 0.89
CA ILE A 195 -16.64 6.90 0.07
C ILE A 195 -16.33 5.99 -1.12
N ALA A 196 -17.07 4.89 -1.27
CA ALA A 196 -16.74 3.86 -2.25
C ALA A 196 -17.95 3.49 -3.10
N ALA A 197 -17.96 3.96 -4.35
CA ALA A 197 -19.02 3.75 -5.33
C ALA A 197 -20.42 4.18 -4.83
N PRO A 198 -20.61 5.45 -4.42
CA PRO A 198 -21.95 5.93 -4.11
C PRO A 198 -22.84 5.84 -5.35
N GLN A 199 -24.07 5.37 -5.19
CA GLN A 199 -25.07 5.20 -6.26
C GLN A 199 -26.30 6.10 -6.07
N ILE A 200 -26.47 6.67 -4.87
CA ILE A 200 -27.62 7.48 -4.49
C ILE A 200 -27.15 8.91 -4.21
N GLU A 201 -27.99 9.89 -4.56
CA GLU A 201 -27.73 11.30 -4.29
C GLU A 201 -27.64 11.61 -2.79
N PHE A 202 -26.66 12.44 -2.44
CA PHE A 202 -26.41 12.88 -1.07
C PHE A 202 -27.26 14.10 -0.75
N ALA A 203 -27.79 14.14 0.47
CA ALA A 203 -28.44 15.34 0.97
C ALA A 203 -27.40 16.45 1.25
N ALA A 204 -27.81 17.71 1.11
CA ALA A 204 -26.94 18.86 1.33
C ALA A 204 -26.28 18.86 2.73
N GLN A 205 -26.98 18.36 3.75
CA GLN A 205 -26.47 18.26 5.12
C GLN A 205 -25.33 17.22 5.25
N GLU A 206 -25.41 16.11 4.50
CA GLU A 206 -24.37 15.08 4.49
C GLU A 206 -23.10 15.61 3.83
N LEU A 207 -23.25 16.31 2.69
CA LEU A 207 -22.13 16.96 2.01
C LEU A 207 -21.50 18.07 2.87
N ALA A 208 -22.32 18.82 3.61
CA ALA A 208 -21.85 19.80 4.57
C ALA A 208 -21.03 19.15 5.70
N ALA A 209 -21.44 17.97 6.19
CA ALA A 209 -20.69 17.21 7.19
C ALA A 209 -19.31 16.77 6.67
N LEU A 210 -19.24 16.29 5.43
CA LEU A 210 -17.97 15.94 4.76
C LEU A 210 -17.08 17.16 4.53
N HIS A 211 -17.67 18.30 4.16
CA HIS A 211 -16.96 19.56 4.01
C HIS A 211 -16.40 20.06 5.35
N ALA A 212 -17.20 20.01 6.42
CA ALA A 212 -16.76 20.36 7.78
C ALA A 212 -15.68 19.41 8.32
N PHE A 213 -15.69 18.15 7.90
CA PHE A 213 -14.63 17.19 8.21
C PHE A 213 -13.30 17.54 7.54
N LEU A 214 -13.32 17.93 6.26
CA LEU A 214 -12.13 18.45 5.60
C LEU A 214 -11.69 19.77 6.24
N ALA A 215 -12.59 20.70 6.55
CA ALA A 215 -12.26 22.00 7.19
C ALA A 215 -11.49 21.87 8.52
N ARG A 216 -11.66 20.76 9.25
CA ARG A 216 -10.91 20.48 10.48
C ARG A 216 -9.65 19.62 10.31
N GLY A 217 -9.22 19.39 9.07
CA GLY A 217 -7.99 18.66 8.73
C GLY A 217 -8.18 17.16 8.49
N GLY A 218 -9.42 16.70 8.34
CA GLY A 218 -9.72 15.31 7.98
C GLY A 218 -9.17 14.90 6.62
N ALA A 219 -9.19 13.60 6.34
CA ALA A 219 -8.76 13.06 5.06
C ALA A 219 -9.87 12.23 4.42
N VAL A 220 -10.08 12.34 3.11
CA VAL A 220 -11.11 11.58 2.40
C VAL A 220 -10.49 10.74 1.28
N LEU A 221 -10.96 9.49 1.17
CA LEU A 221 -10.76 8.65 0.00
C LEU A 221 -12.10 8.53 -0.72
N ALA A 222 -12.19 9.07 -1.93
CA ALA A 222 -13.35 8.94 -2.80
C ALA A 222 -13.01 8.00 -3.96
N LEU A 223 -13.61 6.82 -3.96
CA LEU A 223 -13.57 5.87 -5.07
C LEU A 223 -14.89 5.98 -5.82
N LEU A 224 -14.83 6.46 -7.06
CA LEU A 224 -15.99 6.90 -7.82
C LEU A 224 -16.06 6.15 -9.14
N ASP A 225 -17.23 5.61 -9.48
CA ASP A 225 -17.45 4.86 -10.71
C ASP A 225 -18.26 5.68 -11.73
N PRO A 226 -18.23 5.32 -13.03
CA PRO A 226 -19.09 5.93 -14.04
C PRO A 226 -20.56 5.96 -13.60
N GLY A 227 -21.22 7.10 -13.78
CA GLY A 227 -22.56 7.34 -13.23
C GLY A 227 -22.55 7.80 -11.77
N THR A 228 -21.44 8.37 -11.30
CA THR A 228 -21.33 9.01 -9.98
C THR A 228 -22.48 10.01 -9.77
N PRO A 229 -23.16 10.00 -8.59
CA PRO A 229 -24.23 10.94 -8.28
C PRO A 229 -23.81 12.40 -8.47
N VAL A 230 -24.72 13.22 -8.99
CA VAL A 230 -24.44 14.63 -9.34
C VAL A 230 -24.02 15.41 -8.09
N SER A 231 -24.67 15.16 -6.96
CA SER A 231 -24.32 15.76 -5.66
C SER A 231 -22.88 15.49 -5.24
N VAL A 232 -22.37 14.27 -5.47
CA VAL A 232 -20.99 13.89 -5.17
C VAL A 232 -20.02 14.51 -6.18
N SER A 233 -20.36 14.48 -7.47
CA SER A 233 -19.56 15.11 -8.53
C SER A 233 -19.38 16.62 -8.29
N ASP A 234 -20.46 17.31 -7.93
CA ASP A 234 -20.46 18.73 -7.56
C ASP A 234 -19.62 18.98 -6.30
N TRP A 235 -19.70 18.11 -5.29
CA TRP A 235 -18.91 18.21 -4.07
C TRP A 235 -17.41 18.06 -4.35
N VAL A 236 -17.00 17.06 -5.12
CA VAL A 236 -15.58 16.86 -5.51
C VAL A 236 -15.07 18.02 -6.36
N SER A 237 -15.92 18.57 -7.24
CA SER A 237 -15.62 19.76 -8.06
C SER A 237 -15.31 21.01 -7.23
N ARG A 238 -15.71 21.06 -5.96
CA ARG A 238 -15.29 22.14 -5.06
C ARG A 238 -13.81 22.06 -4.72
N TYR A 239 -13.16 20.90 -4.86
CA TYR A 239 -11.74 20.69 -4.59
C TYR A 239 -10.91 20.52 -5.87
N ASN A 240 -11.23 21.28 -6.92
CA ASN A 240 -10.44 21.39 -8.15
C ASN A 240 -10.44 20.12 -9.06
N VAL A 241 -11.31 19.14 -8.80
CA VAL A 241 -11.42 17.90 -9.60
C VAL A 241 -12.86 17.68 -10.05
N VAL A 242 -13.08 17.51 -11.34
CA VAL A 242 -14.39 17.26 -11.95
C VAL A 242 -14.42 15.81 -12.46
N PRO A 243 -15.21 14.92 -11.84
CA PRO A 243 -15.48 13.60 -12.39
C PRO A 243 -16.14 13.70 -13.78
N GLY A 244 -15.65 12.91 -14.73
CA GLY A 244 -16.27 12.77 -16.05
C GLY A 244 -17.52 11.91 -16.00
N ASP A 245 -18.52 12.25 -16.82
CA ASP A 245 -19.66 11.37 -17.11
C ASP A 245 -19.30 10.43 -18.26
N ASP A 246 -18.22 9.66 -18.06
CA ASP A 246 -17.58 8.83 -19.07
C ASP A 246 -16.97 7.58 -18.44
N PHE A 247 -16.56 6.63 -19.28
CA PHE A 247 -15.68 5.55 -18.86
C PHE A 247 -14.48 5.44 -19.81
N LEU A 248 -13.35 5.04 -19.26
CA LEU A 248 -12.11 4.93 -19.98
C LEU A 248 -12.05 3.61 -20.73
N VAL A 249 -11.66 3.70 -21.99
CA VAL A 249 -11.42 2.58 -22.89
C VAL A 249 -10.00 2.71 -23.40
N THR A 250 -9.30 1.58 -23.52
CA THR A 250 -7.92 1.57 -24.00
C THR A 250 -7.62 0.43 -24.96
N SER A 251 -6.78 0.74 -25.94
CA SER A 251 -6.11 -0.22 -26.82
C SER A 251 -4.58 -0.24 -26.56
N SER A 252 -4.19 -0.10 -25.29
CA SER A 252 -2.79 -0.05 -24.88
C SER A 252 -2.01 -1.33 -25.24
N ARG A 253 -0.68 -1.19 -25.35
CA ARG A 253 0.21 -2.35 -25.49
C ARG A 253 0.16 -3.27 -24.26
N ALA A 254 -0.07 -2.72 -23.07
CA ALA A 254 -0.17 -3.49 -21.84
C ALA A 254 -1.39 -4.43 -21.87
N ASN A 255 -2.56 -3.91 -22.26
CA ASN A 255 -3.78 -4.71 -22.43
C ASN A 255 -3.59 -5.83 -23.45
N ALA A 256 -2.97 -5.52 -24.60
CA ALA A 256 -2.69 -6.52 -25.64
C ALA A 256 -1.72 -7.61 -25.15
N SER A 257 -0.66 -7.23 -24.45
CA SER A 257 0.35 -8.16 -23.92
C SER A 257 -0.21 -9.06 -22.83
N LEU A 258 -1.05 -8.50 -21.95
CA LEU A 258 -1.65 -9.22 -20.81
C LEU A 258 -2.97 -9.89 -21.17
N ARG A 259 -3.48 -9.70 -22.39
CA ARG A 259 -4.78 -10.20 -22.89
C ARG A 259 -5.95 -9.75 -21.99
N VAL A 260 -5.92 -8.49 -21.60
CA VAL A 260 -6.94 -7.85 -20.76
C VAL A 260 -7.91 -7.07 -21.65
N ASP A 261 -9.19 -7.09 -21.28
CA ASP A 261 -10.26 -6.35 -21.95
C ASP A 261 -9.95 -4.85 -22.04
N GLN A 262 -10.45 -4.16 -23.08
CA GLN A 262 -10.19 -2.73 -23.32
C GLN A 262 -10.82 -1.81 -22.27
N ARG A 263 -11.79 -2.31 -21.50
CA ARG A 263 -12.48 -1.59 -20.41
C ARG A 263 -11.73 -1.61 -19.08
N VAL A 264 -10.58 -2.28 -19.02
CA VAL A 264 -9.73 -2.31 -17.83
C VAL A 264 -8.51 -1.47 -18.10
N MET A 265 -8.35 -0.37 -17.37
CA MET A 265 -7.13 0.42 -17.44
C MET A 265 -6.00 -0.34 -16.77
N VAL A 266 -4.93 -0.59 -17.52
CA VAL A 266 -3.69 -1.17 -17.00
C VAL A 266 -2.66 -0.05 -16.88
N VAL A 267 -2.31 0.32 -15.66
CA VAL A 267 -1.28 1.34 -15.39
C VAL A 267 0.03 0.65 -15.05
N MET A 268 1.06 1.04 -15.80
CA MET A 268 2.45 0.61 -15.61
C MET A 268 3.38 1.79 -15.33
N ASP A 269 3.00 2.97 -15.85
CA ASP A 269 3.75 4.21 -15.75
C ASP A 269 2.98 5.18 -14.85
N TYR A 270 3.58 5.52 -13.72
CA TYR A 270 2.96 6.35 -12.69
C TYR A 270 3.58 7.75 -12.70
N PRO A 271 2.76 8.82 -12.64
CA PRO A 271 3.25 10.15 -12.30
C PRO A 271 4.02 10.14 -10.98
N GLN A 272 5.00 11.05 -10.86
CA GLN A 272 5.82 11.15 -9.64
C GLN A 272 4.97 11.70 -8.49
N HIS A 273 4.77 10.89 -7.46
CA HIS A 273 4.10 11.27 -6.22
C HIS A 273 4.56 10.35 -5.08
N GLU A 274 4.32 10.72 -3.83
CA GLU A 274 4.63 9.84 -2.69
C GLU A 274 3.85 8.53 -2.77
N ILE A 275 2.54 8.62 -3.05
CA ILE A 275 1.63 7.47 -3.22
C ILE A 275 2.14 6.46 -4.25
N THR A 276 2.75 6.94 -5.35
CA THR A 276 3.18 6.06 -6.45
C THR A 276 4.59 5.49 -6.23
N ARG A 277 5.24 5.80 -5.10
CA ARG A 277 6.58 5.33 -4.79
C ARG A 277 6.61 3.81 -4.70
N GLY A 278 7.53 3.19 -5.45
CA GLY A 278 7.71 1.74 -5.48
C GLY A 278 6.74 0.99 -6.39
N LEU A 279 5.74 1.66 -6.98
CA LEU A 279 4.86 1.06 -8.00
C LEU A 279 5.50 0.90 -9.39
N PRO A 280 6.47 1.72 -9.84
CA PRO A 280 7.12 1.50 -11.14
C PRO A 280 7.65 0.08 -11.29
N GLY A 281 7.22 -0.61 -12.36
CA GLY A 281 7.52 -2.02 -12.61
C GLY A 281 6.45 -3.01 -12.09
N MET A 282 5.38 -2.53 -11.45
CA MET A 282 4.19 -3.31 -11.08
C MET A 282 2.96 -2.76 -11.78
N ALA A 283 2.14 -3.67 -12.33
CA ALA A 283 0.88 -3.33 -12.98
C ALA A 283 -0.22 -3.09 -11.93
N THR A 284 -1.04 -2.06 -12.13
CA THR A 284 -2.34 -1.91 -11.44
C THR A 284 -3.48 -1.92 -12.46
N PHE A 285 -4.63 -2.47 -12.05
CA PHE A 285 -5.78 -2.75 -12.92
C PHE A 285 -7.02 -2.07 -12.37
N PHE A 286 -7.67 -1.27 -13.22
CA PHE A 286 -8.88 -0.50 -12.88
C PHE A 286 -9.97 -0.78 -13.91
N PRO A 287 -10.90 -1.71 -13.62
CA PRO A 287 -12.06 -1.95 -14.47
C PRO A 287 -12.96 -0.71 -14.52
N PHE A 288 -13.54 -0.39 -15.68
CA PHE A 288 -14.58 0.63 -15.80
C PHE A 288 -14.22 2.02 -15.23
N ALA A 289 -12.94 2.40 -15.26
CA ALA A 289 -12.53 3.66 -14.65
C ALA A 289 -13.12 4.88 -15.38
N GLN A 290 -13.62 5.89 -14.69
CA GLN A 290 -14.01 7.19 -15.24
C GLN A 290 -12.86 8.20 -15.22
N SER A 291 -12.90 9.20 -16.10
CA SER A 291 -11.89 10.27 -16.10
C SER A 291 -12.10 11.28 -14.96
N LEU A 292 -11.02 11.91 -14.51
CA LEU A 292 -11.02 12.99 -13.52
C LEU A 292 -10.32 14.20 -14.12
N ARG A 293 -11.05 15.27 -14.41
CA ARG A 293 -10.50 16.47 -15.06
C ARG A 293 -10.20 17.55 -14.03
N PRO A 294 -9.10 18.32 -14.15
CA PRO A 294 -8.95 19.53 -13.35
C PRO A 294 -10.01 20.55 -13.72
N ARG A 295 -10.36 21.45 -12.79
CA ARG A 295 -11.21 22.61 -13.15
C ARG A 295 -10.47 23.54 -14.10
N ALA A 296 -11.25 24.28 -14.88
CA ALA A 296 -10.71 25.29 -15.80
C ALA A 296 -10.00 26.43 -15.06
N GLU A 297 -10.49 26.78 -13.87
CA GLU A 297 -9.90 27.78 -12.98
C GLU A 297 -9.33 27.10 -11.75
N ALA A 298 -8.04 27.33 -11.48
CA ALA A 298 -7.38 26.83 -10.29
C ALA A 298 -7.99 27.48 -9.03
N LEU A 299 -8.16 26.68 -7.98
CA LEU A 299 -8.68 27.15 -6.71
C LEU A 299 -7.51 27.52 -5.77
N VAL A 300 -7.66 28.65 -5.09
CA VAL A 300 -6.69 29.10 -4.08
C VAL A 300 -6.68 28.09 -2.93
N GLY A 301 -5.49 27.78 -2.41
CA GLY A 301 -5.33 26.82 -1.32
C GLY A 301 -5.56 25.35 -1.67
N VAL A 302 -5.77 24.98 -2.94
CA VAL A 302 -5.96 23.57 -3.36
C VAL A 302 -4.88 23.14 -4.34
N GLU A 303 -3.98 22.28 -3.87
CA GLU A 303 -2.94 21.66 -4.69
C GLU A 303 -3.42 20.30 -5.20
N ALA A 304 -3.38 20.08 -6.51
CA ALA A 304 -3.85 18.86 -7.16
C ALA A 304 -2.71 18.16 -7.92
N HIS A 305 -2.49 16.89 -7.60
CA HIS A 305 -1.46 16.05 -8.22
C HIS A 305 -2.11 14.82 -8.86
N THR A 306 -1.98 14.68 -10.18
CA THR A 306 -2.35 13.42 -10.85
C THR A 306 -1.46 12.28 -10.35
N ILE A 307 -2.07 11.21 -9.86
CA ILE A 307 -1.39 9.98 -9.40
C ILE A 307 -1.66 8.77 -10.30
N LEU A 308 -2.75 8.79 -11.06
CA LEU A 308 -3.07 7.78 -12.08
C LEU A 308 -3.50 8.47 -13.37
N ARG A 309 -3.01 7.97 -14.49
CA ARG A 309 -3.29 8.51 -15.82
C ARG A 309 -3.42 7.37 -16.81
N SER A 310 -4.37 7.49 -17.73
CA SER A 310 -4.54 6.54 -18.82
C SER A 310 -3.42 6.71 -19.86
N ASP A 311 -3.29 5.77 -20.78
CA ASP A 311 -2.28 5.82 -21.84
C ASP A 311 -2.74 6.65 -23.05
N GLU A 312 -1.81 6.96 -23.95
CA GLU A 312 -2.08 7.78 -25.15
C GLU A 312 -3.07 7.14 -26.14
N ARG A 313 -3.32 5.82 -26.06
CA ARG A 313 -4.27 5.11 -26.93
C ARG A 313 -5.62 4.89 -26.26
N SER A 314 -5.83 5.53 -25.12
CA SER A 314 -7.11 5.53 -24.44
C SER A 314 -7.99 6.68 -24.89
N TRP A 315 -9.27 6.59 -24.55
CA TRP A 315 -10.23 7.68 -24.63
C TRP A 315 -11.27 7.52 -23.52
N ALA A 316 -11.94 8.63 -23.20
CA ALA A 316 -13.16 8.64 -22.41
C ALA A 316 -14.35 8.47 -23.36
N GLU A 317 -15.01 7.32 -23.26
CA GLU A 317 -16.26 7.00 -23.94
C GLU A 317 -17.43 7.61 -23.17
N SER A 318 -18.18 8.48 -23.84
CA SER A 318 -19.29 9.21 -23.21
C SER A 318 -20.62 8.44 -23.25
N ASP A 319 -20.76 7.44 -24.14
CA ASP A 319 -21.95 6.59 -24.18
C ASP A 319 -21.85 5.45 -23.16
N LEU A 320 -22.32 5.70 -21.95
CA LEU A 320 -22.32 4.71 -20.86
C LEU A 320 -23.14 3.44 -21.19
N SER A 321 -24.04 3.47 -22.18
CA SER A 321 -24.77 2.27 -22.60
C SER A 321 -23.86 1.25 -23.30
N GLN A 322 -22.74 1.70 -23.86
CA GLN A 322 -21.72 0.85 -24.49
C GLN A 322 -20.83 0.13 -23.48
N VAL A 323 -20.84 0.51 -22.19
CA VAL A 323 -20.13 -0.21 -21.12
C VAL A 323 -20.51 -1.70 -21.10
N ALA A 324 -21.82 -1.98 -21.26
CA ALA A 324 -22.38 -3.32 -21.31
C ALA A 324 -22.37 -3.94 -22.72
N GLY A 325 -22.14 -3.13 -23.76
CA GLY A 325 -22.08 -3.53 -25.16
C GLY A 325 -20.73 -4.14 -25.55
N GLY A 326 -20.71 -4.97 -26.59
CA GLY A 326 -19.51 -5.66 -27.07
C GLY A 326 -18.72 -4.91 -28.17
N LYS A 327 -19.23 -3.78 -28.67
CA LYS A 327 -18.56 -2.95 -29.69
C LYS A 327 -18.33 -1.58 -29.09
N ILE A 328 -17.06 -1.25 -28.89
CA ILE A 328 -16.62 0.04 -28.38
C ILE A 328 -15.74 0.65 -29.47
N SER A 329 -16.07 1.85 -29.90
CA SER A 329 -15.35 2.54 -30.97
C SER A 329 -15.35 4.04 -30.70
N PHE A 330 -14.17 4.64 -30.74
CA PHE A 330 -13.98 6.07 -30.53
C PHE A 330 -14.82 6.92 -31.48
N ASP A 331 -15.57 7.86 -30.92
CA ASP A 331 -16.31 8.91 -31.62
C ASP A 331 -15.58 10.26 -31.52
N GLU A 332 -15.24 10.87 -32.66
CA GLU A 332 -14.51 12.15 -32.70
C GLU A 332 -15.32 13.36 -32.19
N GLU A 333 -16.66 13.29 -32.19
CA GLU A 333 -17.52 14.42 -31.79
C GLU A 333 -17.79 14.44 -30.29
N THR A 334 -17.87 13.27 -29.64
CA THR A 334 -18.26 13.15 -28.23
C THR A 334 -17.13 12.73 -27.30
N ASP A 335 -16.17 11.94 -27.79
CA ASP A 335 -15.17 11.32 -26.92
C ASP A 335 -13.93 12.18 -26.77
N THR A 336 -13.31 12.08 -25.59
CA THR A 336 -12.05 12.78 -25.30
C THR A 336 -10.88 11.81 -25.37
N ARG A 337 -9.88 12.12 -26.21
CA ARG A 337 -8.65 11.30 -26.30
C ARG A 337 -7.77 11.41 -25.06
N GLY A 338 -7.13 10.29 -24.72
CA GLY A 338 -6.09 10.18 -23.71
C GLY A 338 -4.79 10.91 -24.09
N PRO A 339 -3.86 11.02 -23.13
CA PRO A 339 -3.93 10.48 -21.77
C PRO A 339 -4.78 11.34 -20.82
N LEU A 340 -5.67 10.72 -20.05
CA LEU A 340 -6.59 11.38 -19.12
C LEU A 340 -6.25 11.01 -17.67
N PRO A 341 -6.31 11.97 -16.72
CA PRO A 341 -6.20 11.63 -15.31
C PRO A 341 -7.41 10.81 -14.90
N PHE A 342 -7.22 9.84 -14.00
CA PHE A 342 -8.32 9.15 -13.33
C PHE A 342 -7.99 8.80 -11.87
N GLY A 343 -6.87 9.33 -11.36
CA GLY A 343 -6.55 9.34 -9.95
C GLY A 343 -5.84 10.63 -9.61
N VAL A 344 -6.35 11.37 -8.62
CA VAL A 344 -5.83 12.66 -8.20
C VAL A 344 -5.69 12.68 -6.67
N ALA A 345 -4.53 13.11 -6.19
CA ALA A 345 -4.28 13.42 -4.79
C ALA A 345 -4.32 14.94 -4.59
N LEU A 346 -5.01 15.39 -3.56
CA LEU A 346 -5.30 16.78 -3.27
C LEU A 346 -4.82 17.14 -1.87
N GLU A 347 -4.08 18.23 -1.75
CA GLU A 347 -3.81 18.90 -0.47
C GLU A 347 -4.57 20.22 -0.42
N VAL A 348 -5.39 20.39 0.62
CA VAL A 348 -6.22 21.58 0.83
C VAL A 348 -5.65 22.37 2.01
N HIS A 349 -4.98 23.47 1.72
CA HIS A 349 -4.47 24.44 2.71
C HIS A 349 -5.64 25.16 3.36
N ARG A 350 -5.86 24.88 4.65
CA ARG A 350 -7.14 25.19 5.28
C ARG A 350 -7.37 26.68 5.46
N ASP A 351 -6.35 27.40 5.91
CA ASP A 351 -6.39 28.86 6.09
C ASP A 351 -6.48 29.64 4.77
N GLU A 352 -6.16 29.02 3.64
CA GLU A 352 -6.32 29.65 2.33
C GLU A 352 -7.67 29.32 1.74
N TYR A 353 -8.03 28.04 1.71
CA TYR A 353 -9.25 27.58 1.04
C TYR A 353 -10.51 27.86 1.86
N PHE A 354 -10.53 27.57 3.17
CA PHE A 354 -11.73 27.70 3.99
C PHE A 354 -11.93 29.11 4.57
N ASP A 355 -10.87 29.90 4.77
CA ASP A 355 -11.02 31.30 5.20
C ASP A 355 -11.39 32.23 4.03
N GLU A 356 -10.96 31.94 2.80
CA GLU A 356 -11.41 32.68 1.60
C GLU A 356 -12.79 32.28 1.13
N LEU A 357 -13.24 31.05 1.46
CA LEU A 357 -14.63 30.65 1.30
C LEU A 357 -15.48 31.52 2.24
N LYS A 358 -15.87 32.70 1.76
CA LYS A 358 -17.05 33.42 2.23
C LYS A 358 -18.21 32.42 2.11
N LEU A 359 -18.49 31.69 3.18
CA LEU A 359 -19.51 30.63 3.28
C LEU A 359 -20.85 31.05 2.69
N ASP A 360 -21.12 32.36 2.69
CA ASP A 360 -22.24 33.05 2.06
C ASP A 360 -22.40 32.76 0.55
N ALA A 361 -21.32 32.50 -0.19
CA ALA A 361 -21.34 32.19 -1.62
C ALA A 361 -21.91 30.79 -1.94
N LEU A 362 -22.09 29.95 -0.91
CA LEU A 362 -22.68 28.60 -1.00
C LEU A 362 -24.20 28.59 -0.75
N GLY A 363 -24.82 29.75 -0.48
CA GLY A 363 -26.25 29.83 -0.13
C GLY A 363 -26.57 29.20 1.22
N LEU A 364 -25.55 28.97 2.04
CA LEU A 364 -25.66 28.46 3.40
C LEU A 364 -25.52 29.65 4.35
N ASP A 365 -26.50 29.84 5.23
CA ASP A 365 -26.41 30.89 6.25
C ASP A 365 -25.25 30.53 7.18
N SER A 366 -24.21 31.37 7.17
CA SER A 366 -23.04 31.21 8.04
C SER A 366 -23.48 31.11 9.49
N ASP A 367 -24.53 31.83 9.89
CA ASP A 367 -25.10 31.74 11.23
C ASP A 367 -25.71 30.37 11.57
N ASP A 368 -26.30 29.63 10.62
CA ASP A 368 -26.89 28.29 10.90
C ASP A 368 -25.82 27.19 10.93
N ILE A 369 -24.80 27.26 10.08
CA ILE A 369 -23.62 26.37 10.15
C ILE A 369 -22.86 26.62 11.46
N PHE A 370 -22.69 27.88 11.88
CA PHE A 370 -22.00 28.22 13.13
C PHE A 370 -22.87 27.97 14.38
N ARG A 371 -24.20 28.05 14.30
CA ARG A 371 -25.12 27.68 15.41
C ARG A 371 -25.26 26.18 15.60
N GLN A 372 -25.22 25.37 14.54
CA GLN A 372 -25.12 23.90 14.67
C GLN A 372 -23.73 23.46 15.15
N ASN A 373 -22.70 24.26 14.90
CA ASN A 373 -21.40 24.14 15.52
C ASN A 373 -21.39 24.67 16.97
N GLU A 374 -22.29 24.14 17.81
CA GLU A 374 -22.10 24.17 19.26
C GLU A 374 -20.70 23.67 19.61
N MET A 375 -20.07 22.83 18.76
CA MET A 375 -18.68 22.39 18.87
C MET A 375 -17.64 23.51 18.71
N LEU A 376 -17.78 24.52 17.85
CA LEU A 376 -16.79 25.63 17.78
C LEU A 376 -16.97 26.65 18.91
N ALA A 377 -18.22 26.90 19.33
CA ALA A 377 -18.51 27.66 20.56
C ALA A 377 -18.07 26.90 21.82
N THR A 378 -18.14 25.57 21.79
CA THR A 378 -17.63 24.65 22.81
C THR A 378 -16.11 24.53 22.73
N LEU A 379 -15.47 24.57 21.56
CA LEU A 379 -14.01 24.62 21.40
C LEU A 379 -13.44 25.96 21.87
N ARG A 380 -14.18 27.07 21.67
CA ARG A 380 -13.85 28.37 22.29
C ARG A 380 -14.05 28.34 23.81
N ARG A 381 -15.17 27.79 24.31
CA ARG A 381 -15.39 27.59 25.76
C ARG A 381 -14.38 26.62 26.38
N ILE A 382 -13.97 25.56 25.70
CA ILE A 382 -12.96 24.57 26.15
C ILE A 382 -11.55 25.18 26.14
N ARG A 383 -11.24 26.01 25.14
CA ARG A 383 -10.00 26.80 25.08
C ARG A 383 -9.95 27.88 26.17
N GLU A 384 -11.10 28.44 26.56
CA GLU A 384 -11.23 29.45 27.62
C GLU A 384 -11.40 28.85 29.04
N GLN A 385 -11.93 27.63 29.18
CA GLN A 385 -12.24 27.02 30.48
C GLN A 385 -11.28 25.91 30.92
N GLY A 386 -10.38 25.44 30.05
CA GLY A 386 -9.38 24.44 30.42
C GLY A 386 -9.97 23.04 30.63
N GLU A 387 -9.52 22.11 29.79
CA GLU A 387 -9.62 20.65 29.94
C GLU A 387 -11.01 20.00 29.82
N VAL A 388 -11.37 19.72 28.55
CA VAL A 388 -11.77 18.37 28.16
C VAL A 388 -10.90 17.99 26.96
N GLN A 389 -9.98 17.03 27.14
CA GLN A 389 -9.16 16.50 26.06
C GLN A 389 -10.05 15.68 25.11
N LEU A 390 -10.55 16.33 24.05
CA LEU A 390 -10.89 15.62 22.82
C LEU A 390 -9.62 14.88 22.37
N PRO A 391 -9.69 13.62 21.89
CA PRO A 391 -8.53 13.01 21.28
C PRO A 391 -8.07 13.97 20.18
N PRO A 392 -6.81 14.44 20.20
CA PRO A 392 -6.35 15.33 19.16
C PRO A 392 -6.57 14.59 17.86
N SER A 393 -7.40 15.16 16.96
CA SER A 393 -7.29 14.77 15.56
C SER A 393 -5.81 14.90 15.25
N VAL A 394 -5.18 13.78 14.88
CA VAL A 394 -3.74 13.67 14.59
C VAL A 394 -3.31 14.70 13.53
N PHE A 395 -4.28 15.29 12.86
CA PHE A 395 -4.18 16.24 11.76
C PHE A 395 -4.40 17.70 12.15
N SER A 396 -4.69 18.00 13.41
CA SER A 396 -4.83 19.38 13.90
C SER A 396 -3.52 20.18 13.91
N SER A 397 -2.37 19.51 13.88
CA SER A 397 -1.04 20.15 13.81
C SER A 397 -0.65 20.61 12.42
N GLU A 398 -1.15 19.93 11.38
CA GLU A 398 -0.87 20.26 9.98
C GLU A 398 -1.98 21.16 9.43
N ASN A 399 -1.61 22.24 8.76
CA ASN A 399 -2.58 23.20 8.25
C ASN A 399 -3.29 22.75 6.95
N THR A 400 -3.23 21.46 6.66
CA THR A 400 -3.75 20.89 5.41
C THR A 400 -4.83 19.86 5.68
N SER A 401 -5.64 19.58 4.67
CA SER A 401 -6.55 18.42 4.59
C SER A 401 -6.16 17.62 3.36
N ARG A 402 -6.44 16.33 3.32
CA ARG A 402 -6.07 15.47 2.18
C ARG A 402 -7.29 14.83 1.55
N LEU A 403 -7.40 14.86 0.24
CA LEU A 403 -8.44 14.16 -0.51
C LEU A 403 -7.77 13.35 -1.61
N VAL A 404 -8.07 12.07 -1.72
CA VAL A 404 -7.70 11.26 -2.89
C VAL A 404 -8.97 10.87 -3.60
N VAL A 405 -9.04 11.16 -4.89
CA VAL A 405 -10.15 10.78 -5.77
C VAL A 405 -9.60 9.80 -6.79
N ILE A 406 -10.17 8.61 -6.87
CA ILE A 406 -9.87 7.62 -7.91
C ILE A 406 -11.18 7.32 -8.63
N GLY A 407 -11.15 7.45 -9.94
CA GLY A 407 -12.29 7.18 -10.82
C GLY A 407 -12.56 5.69 -11.02
N ASP A 408 -12.29 4.86 -10.02
CA ASP A 408 -12.62 3.44 -10.02
C ASP A 408 -12.64 2.93 -8.58
N SER A 409 -13.71 2.23 -8.20
CA SER A 409 -13.83 1.50 -6.94
C SER A 409 -13.49 0.02 -7.10
N ASP A 410 -13.62 -0.53 -8.32
CA ASP A 410 -13.51 -1.96 -8.58
C ASP A 410 -12.07 -2.46 -8.40
N PHE A 411 -11.04 -1.62 -8.51
CA PHE A 411 -9.66 -2.06 -8.20
C PHE A 411 -9.49 -2.54 -6.75
N ALA A 412 -10.34 -2.09 -5.83
CA ALA A 412 -10.27 -2.38 -4.40
C ALA A 412 -11.20 -3.51 -3.93
N VAL A 413 -12.09 -4.02 -4.80
CA VAL A 413 -13.00 -5.13 -4.46
C VAL A 413 -12.24 -6.44 -4.24
N ASN A 414 -12.89 -7.40 -3.58
CA ASN A 414 -12.33 -8.72 -3.25
C ASN A 414 -11.65 -9.43 -4.44
N ALA A 415 -12.24 -9.33 -5.64
CA ALA A 415 -11.69 -9.94 -6.85
C ALA A 415 -10.38 -9.32 -7.34
N ASN A 416 -10.17 -8.02 -7.11
CA ASN A 416 -9.12 -7.25 -7.77
C ASN A 416 -8.06 -6.74 -6.81
N LEU A 417 -8.35 -6.66 -5.50
CA LEU A 417 -7.44 -6.08 -4.52
C LEU A 417 -6.06 -6.76 -4.53
N ASN A 418 -6.02 -8.09 -4.64
CA ASN A 418 -4.77 -8.85 -4.66
C ASN A 418 -4.17 -9.03 -6.06
N LEU A 419 -4.68 -8.34 -7.08
CA LEU A 419 -4.08 -8.35 -8.42
C LEU A 419 -2.88 -7.41 -8.44
N TYR A 420 -1.69 -8.01 -8.60
CA TYR A 420 -0.43 -7.30 -8.82
C TYR A 420 -0.23 -6.16 -7.81
N GLY A 421 -0.24 -4.90 -8.26
CA GLY A 421 0.04 -3.72 -7.42
C GLY A 421 -1.19 -3.06 -6.79
N ASN A 422 -2.42 -3.58 -6.95
CA ASN A 422 -3.64 -2.88 -6.50
C ASN A 422 -3.68 -2.68 -4.98
N ARG A 423 -3.44 -3.75 -4.21
CA ARG A 423 -3.26 -3.68 -2.76
C ARG A 423 -2.14 -2.72 -2.38
N ASP A 424 -1.07 -2.70 -3.16
CA ASP A 424 0.07 -1.85 -2.85
C ASP A 424 -0.23 -0.36 -2.98
N LEU A 425 -0.89 0.01 -4.08
CA LEU A 425 -1.38 1.35 -4.34
C LEU A 425 -2.37 1.81 -3.26
N LEU A 426 -3.39 1.00 -2.98
CA LEU A 426 -4.41 1.34 -1.98
C LEU A 426 -3.80 1.65 -0.62
N LEU A 427 -2.88 0.81 -0.16
CA LEU A 427 -2.25 1.01 1.13
C LEU A 427 -1.29 2.21 1.12
N ASN A 428 -0.66 2.54 -0.02
CA ASN A 428 0.08 3.80 -0.16
C ASN A 428 -0.84 5.02 -0.12
N VAL A 429 -2.02 4.95 -0.75
CA VAL A 429 -3.06 5.99 -0.69
C VAL A 429 -3.48 6.22 0.76
N LEU A 430 -3.81 5.16 1.50
CA LEU A 430 -4.22 5.29 2.90
C LEU A 430 -3.09 5.72 3.82
N GLY A 431 -1.86 5.24 3.60
CA GLY A 431 -0.68 5.74 4.32
C GLY A 431 -0.45 7.24 4.08
N TRP A 432 -0.66 7.72 2.85
CA TRP A 432 -0.58 9.15 2.54
C TRP A 432 -1.72 9.94 3.19
N LEU A 433 -2.97 9.48 3.11
CA LEU A 433 -4.11 10.10 3.80
C LEU A 433 -3.91 10.14 5.32
N ALA A 434 -3.34 9.08 5.89
CA ALA A 434 -3.00 8.98 7.31
C ALA A 434 -1.78 9.82 7.73
N ARG A 435 -1.09 10.46 6.77
CA ARG A 435 0.22 11.13 6.95
C ARG A 435 1.34 10.22 7.47
N GLU A 436 1.21 8.92 7.24
CA GLU A 436 2.18 7.89 7.64
C GLU A 436 3.21 7.67 6.52
N GLN A 437 3.96 8.72 6.15
CA GLN A 437 4.89 8.70 5.01
C GLN A 437 5.92 7.55 5.07
N VAL A 438 6.27 7.11 6.27
CA VAL A 438 7.20 5.99 6.52
C VAL A 438 6.62 4.65 6.02
N LEU A 439 5.29 4.47 6.06
CA LEU A 439 4.61 3.28 5.57
C LEU A 439 4.37 3.26 4.05
N ILE A 440 4.74 4.34 3.35
CA ILE A 440 4.59 4.46 1.90
C ILE A 440 5.81 3.85 1.21
N ALA A 441 5.59 2.91 0.28
CA ALA A 441 6.55 2.22 -0.63
C ALA A 441 6.96 0.77 -0.28
N PRO A 442 7.67 0.06 -1.19
CA PRO A 442 7.31 -1.28 -1.64
C PRO A 442 7.33 -2.33 -0.53
N ARG A 443 6.21 -3.04 -0.40
CA ARG A 443 6.06 -4.14 0.55
C ARG A 443 6.93 -5.32 0.17
N ALA A 444 7.39 -6.07 1.17
CA ALA A 444 8.00 -7.37 0.92
C ALA A 444 7.04 -8.18 0.04
N ARG A 445 7.49 -8.60 -1.14
CA ARG A 445 6.67 -9.39 -2.05
C ARG A 445 6.23 -10.64 -1.29
N GLU A 446 4.93 -10.78 -1.05
CA GLU A 446 4.36 -12.07 -0.71
C GLU A 446 4.85 -13.04 -1.79
N THR A 447 5.33 -14.21 -1.38
CA THR A 447 5.78 -15.26 -2.30
C THR A 447 4.60 -15.77 -3.10
N PHE A 448 4.15 -15.00 -4.08
CA PHE A 448 3.48 -15.54 -5.23
C PHE A 448 4.50 -16.48 -5.86
N SER A 449 4.10 -17.75 -5.99
CA SER A 449 4.81 -18.69 -6.83
C SER A 449 4.64 -18.19 -8.26
N GLU A 450 5.36 -17.14 -8.65
CA GLU A 450 5.45 -16.76 -10.06
C GLU A 450 6.01 -18.00 -10.77
N PRO A 451 5.21 -18.68 -11.62
CA PRO A 451 5.77 -19.72 -12.44
C PRO A 451 6.87 -19.05 -13.24
N LEU A 452 8.06 -19.64 -13.24
CA LEU A 452 9.19 -19.11 -14.00
C LEU A 452 8.80 -19.16 -15.49
N VAL A 453 8.26 -18.06 -16.02
CA VAL A 453 7.93 -17.89 -17.45
C VAL A 453 9.24 -17.56 -18.15
N LEU A 454 10.04 -18.59 -18.39
CA LEU A 454 11.20 -18.50 -19.25
C LEU A 454 10.71 -18.31 -20.69
N SER A 455 11.33 -17.35 -21.40
CA SER A 455 11.26 -17.30 -22.86
C SER A 455 11.65 -18.67 -23.44
N ASN A 456 11.08 -19.04 -24.58
CA ASN A 456 11.51 -20.26 -25.28
C ASN A 456 13.03 -20.22 -25.56
N GLU A 457 13.58 -19.03 -25.83
CA GLU A 457 15.02 -18.84 -26.05
C GLU A 457 15.85 -19.06 -24.77
N ASP A 458 15.37 -18.59 -23.61
CA ASP A 458 16.07 -18.79 -22.33
C ASP A 458 16.05 -20.25 -21.87
N ARG A 459 14.95 -20.97 -22.12
CA ARG A 459 14.84 -22.42 -21.87
C ARG A 459 15.82 -23.20 -22.71
N ASP A 460 15.90 -22.88 -24.00
CA ASP A 460 16.81 -23.56 -24.91
C ASP A 460 18.27 -23.26 -24.55
N LEU A 461 18.60 -22.01 -24.23
CA LEU A 461 19.96 -21.63 -23.84
C LEU A 461 20.41 -22.33 -22.53
N LEU A 462 19.53 -22.40 -21.52
CA LEU A 462 19.79 -23.16 -20.29
C LEU A 462 19.91 -24.67 -20.57
N GLY A 463 19.00 -25.24 -21.36
CA GLY A 463 19.02 -26.65 -21.74
C GLY A 463 20.30 -27.06 -22.45
N TRP A 464 20.70 -26.30 -23.47
CA TRP A 464 21.94 -26.53 -24.22
C TRP A 464 23.19 -26.31 -23.36
N SER A 465 23.20 -25.32 -22.47
CA SER A 465 24.33 -25.09 -21.56
C SER A 465 24.58 -26.29 -20.64
N CYS A 466 23.54 -26.87 -20.04
CA CYS A 466 23.68 -28.04 -19.19
C CYS A 466 24.03 -29.31 -19.99
N ALA A 467 23.44 -29.48 -21.18
CA ALA A 467 23.69 -30.63 -22.04
C ALA A 467 25.09 -30.65 -22.66
N VAL A 468 25.71 -29.47 -22.87
CA VAL A 468 27.01 -29.37 -23.56
C VAL A 468 28.16 -29.15 -22.58
N ALA A 469 27.96 -28.38 -21.50
CA ALA A 469 29.04 -28.04 -20.56
C ALA A 469 29.59 -29.28 -19.84
N TRP A 470 28.72 -30.17 -19.36
CA TRP A 470 29.16 -31.36 -18.61
C TRP A 470 29.90 -32.39 -19.47
N PRO A 471 29.42 -32.74 -20.68
CA PRO A 471 30.18 -33.62 -21.58
C PRO A 471 31.48 -33.00 -22.07
N LEU A 472 31.54 -31.69 -22.33
CA LEU A 472 32.79 -31.03 -22.68
C LEU A 472 33.79 -31.06 -21.53
N LEU A 473 33.35 -30.81 -20.30
CA LEU A 473 34.20 -30.86 -19.12
C LEU A 473 34.77 -32.29 -18.94
N ALA A 474 33.91 -33.31 -19.04
CA ALA A 474 34.32 -34.71 -18.97
C ALA A 474 35.28 -35.10 -20.12
N GLY A 475 35.02 -34.60 -21.34
CA GLY A 475 35.86 -34.81 -22.51
C GLY A 475 37.24 -34.16 -22.38
N VAL A 476 37.31 -32.94 -21.88
CA VAL A 476 38.58 -32.24 -21.60
C VAL A 476 39.37 -33.00 -20.54
N ILE A 477 38.72 -33.48 -19.48
CA ILE A 477 39.36 -34.30 -18.45
C ILE A 477 39.89 -35.61 -19.07
N ALA A 478 39.10 -36.30 -19.89
CA ALA A 478 39.49 -37.54 -20.55
C ALA A 478 40.68 -37.36 -21.50
N VAL A 479 40.66 -36.31 -22.33
CA VAL A 479 41.77 -35.96 -23.24
C VAL A 479 43.01 -35.60 -22.46
N MET A 480 42.87 -34.81 -21.39
CA MET A 480 44.00 -34.42 -20.54
C MET A 480 44.64 -35.66 -19.87
N VAL A 481 43.83 -36.65 -19.46
CA VAL A 481 44.32 -37.94 -18.95
C VAL A 481 45.05 -38.74 -20.04
N VAL A 482 44.49 -38.85 -21.24
CA VAL A 482 45.07 -39.66 -22.35
C VAL A 482 46.36 -39.04 -22.89
N VAL A 483 46.40 -37.73 -23.13
CA VAL A 483 47.59 -37.00 -23.60
C VAL A 483 48.71 -37.10 -22.57
N ARG A 484 48.38 -37.04 -21.28
CA ARG A 484 49.36 -37.22 -20.21
C ARG A 484 49.85 -38.67 -20.13
N ARG A 485 49.00 -39.67 -20.39
CA ARG A 485 49.39 -41.09 -20.41
C ARG A 485 50.31 -41.43 -21.60
N ARG A 486 50.14 -40.76 -22.75
CA ARG A 486 50.99 -40.92 -23.95
C ARG A 486 52.30 -40.15 -23.92
N ARG A 487 52.47 -39.18 -23.01
CA ARG A 487 53.74 -38.43 -22.83
C ARG A 487 54.68 -39.06 -21.79
N PHE A 488 54.25 -40.10 -21.09
CA PHE A 488 55.02 -40.79 -20.05
C PHE A 488 55.20 -42.31 -20.31
N HIS A 489 54.82 -42.76 -21.50
CA HIS A 489 55.40 -43.91 -22.19
C HIS A 489 56.24 -43.37 -23.34
#